data_AF-A0A2E3XW39-F1
#
_entry.id   AF-A0A2E3XW39-F1
#
_cell.length_a   1.000
_cell.length_b   1.000
_cell.length_c   1.000
_cell.angle_alpha   90.00
_cell.angle_beta   90.00
_cell.angle_gamma   90.00
#
_symmetry.space_group_name_H-M   'P 1'
#
loop_
_entity.id
_entity.type
_entity.pdbx_description
1 polymer ?
#
loop_
_entity_poly.entity_id
_entity_poly.type
_entity_poly.pdbx_seq_one_letter_code
_entity_poly.pdbx_strand_id
1 'polypeptide(L)'
;MSGDDAIRSWIEKYDVWQMVLDFPLSQPACATCLLDCPGAALCPEPSVKEVRRQMDDLLTKDQELLSQNPKKYEQDRNEDDLYDYNRNITHKSPTDYLMSRSFKRRLKKGFIPYWNRALDFWVWKNYYNQLLEMFNISFDSFGSTSLMVQSRFSYLRRHFPKDLELYESRVAIILTELLRSNIILQKDIFNLSDMDIGVEARLDILKGIEKHLNVFIYDHDLEILVQNPRAFDSFILAVAGQNKINELNQKLPDWVRPTEVAFIAPKF
;
A
#
# COMPACT_ATOMS: atom_id res chain seq x y z
N MET A 1 -20.62 -22.17 -13.58
CA MET A 1 -20.88 -20.75 -13.33
C MET A 1 -19.71 -19.96 -13.88
N SER A 2 -19.94 -18.84 -14.57
CA SER A 2 -18.84 -17.92 -14.89
C SER A 2 -18.20 -17.46 -13.58
N GLY A 3 -16.87 -17.28 -13.56
CA GLY A 3 -16.17 -16.80 -12.36
C GLY A 3 -16.71 -15.44 -11.86
N ASP A 4 -17.34 -14.67 -12.74
CA ASP A 4 -17.94 -13.37 -12.44
C ASP A 4 -19.25 -13.49 -11.62
N ASP A 5 -20.07 -14.52 -11.87
CA ASP A 5 -21.31 -14.76 -11.10
C ASP A 5 -21.02 -15.32 -9.70
N ALA A 6 -19.85 -15.94 -9.51
CA ALA A 6 -19.45 -16.52 -8.24
C ALA A 6 -19.27 -15.45 -7.16
N ILE A 7 -18.69 -14.30 -7.51
CA ILE A 7 -18.46 -13.19 -6.56
C ILE A 7 -19.80 -12.66 -6.04
N ARG A 8 -20.75 -12.42 -6.93
CA ARG A 8 -22.09 -11.96 -6.55
C ARG A 8 -22.80 -12.97 -5.67
N SER A 9 -22.76 -14.25 -6.05
CA SER A 9 -23.36 -15.32 -5.25
C SER A 9 -22.73 -15.41 -3.86
N TRP A 10 -21.43 -15.14 -3.71
CA TRP A 10 -20.77 -15.11 -2.40
C TRP A 10 -21.21 -13.91 -1.57
N ILE A 11 -21.28 -12.72 -2.16
CA ILE A 11 -21.74 -11.50 -1.47
C ILE A 11 -23.15 -11.72 -0.91
N GLU A 12 -24.06 -12.27 -1.74
CA GLU A 12 -25.44 -12.54 -1.34
C GLU A 12 -25.54 -13.69 -0.32
N LYS A 13 -24.75 -14.76 -0.48
CA LYS A 13 -24.78 -15.93 0.42
C LYS A 13 -24.27 -15.62 1.83
N TYR A 14 -23.22 -14.82 1.93
CA TYR A 14 -22.57 -14.50 3.21
C TYR A 14 -23.01 -13.14 3.77
N ASP A 15 -23.99 -12.49 3.13
CA ASP A 15 -24.50 -11.17 3.50
C ASP A 15 -23.35 -10.18 3.76
N VAL A 16 -22.51 -9.99 2.75
CA VAL A 16 -21.28 -9.18 2.89
C VAL A 16 -21.62 -7.71 2.74
N TRP A 17 -21.40 -6.94 3.81
CA TRP A 17 -21.66 -5.48 3.85
C TRP A 17 -20.42 -4.65 3.47
N GLN A 18 -19.23 -5.17 3.76
CA GLN A 18 -17.96 -4.48 3.52
C GLN A 18 -16.95 -5.44 2.89
N MET A 19 -16.21 -4.95 1.90
CA MET A 19 -15.19 -5.74 1.22
C MET A 19 -13.92 -4.93 0.99
N VAL A 20 -12.79 -5.49 1.44
CA VAL A 20 -11.46 -4.90 1.23
C VAL A 20 -10.79 -5.57 0.05
N LEU A 21 -10.27 -4.77 -0.87
CA LEU A 21 -9.71 -5.23 -2.14
C LEU A 21 -8.27 -4.75 -2.29
N ASP A 22 -7.40 -5.65 -2.75
CA ASP A 22 -6.07 -5.29 -3.24
C ASP A 22 -6.16 -4.77 -4.68
N PHE A 23 -6.87 -3.64 -4.85
CA PHE A 23 -7.20 -3.10 -6.16
C PHE A 23 -7.48 -1.58 -6.11
N PRO A 24 -6.94 -0.77 -7.04
CA PRO A 24 -7.23 0.66 -7.08
C PRO A 24 -8.71 0.94 -7.38
N LEU A 25 -9.45 1.47 -6.41
CA LEU A 25 -10.89 1.77 -6.55
C LEU A 25 -11.16 3.17 -7.11
N SER A 26 -10.20 4.07 -6.98
CA SER A 26 -10.25 5.44 -7.46
C SER A 26 -9.35 5.65 -8.68
N GLN A 27 -9.70 6.64 -9.49
CA GLN A 27 -8.94 7.03 -10.68
C GLN A 27 -8.09 8.28 -10.40
N PRO A 28 -7.00 8.52 -11.15
CA PRO A 28 -6.22 9.74 -11.02
C PRO A 28 -6.99 10.96 -11.52
N ALA A 29 -6.58 12.15 -11.07
CA ALA A 29 -7.29 13.39 -11.34
C ALA A 29 -7.53 13.65 -12.85
N CYS A 30 -6.54 13.36 -13.70
CA CYS A 30 -6.68 13.59 -15.14
C CYS A 30 -7.50 12.52 -15.88
N ALA A 31 -7.84 11.38 -15.28
CA ALA A 31 -8.59 10.33 -15.98
C ALA A 31 -10.04 10.76 -16.30
N THR A 32 -10.65 11.56 -15.42
CA THR A 32 -12.03 12.05 -15.55
C THR A 32 -12.12 13.56 -15.69
N CYS A 33 -10.98 14.23 -15.90
CA CYS A 33 -10.94 15.68 -16.01
C CYS A 33 -11.62 16.16 -17.29
N LEU A 34 -12.56 17.11 -17.15
CA LEU A 34 -13.29 17.72 -18.27
C LEU A 34 -12.73 19.10 -18.66
N LEU A 35 -11.66 19.56 -18.01
CA LEU A 35 -11.05 20.86 -18.27
C LEU A 35 -10.19 20.81 -19.54
N ASP A 36 -10.22 21.88 -20.33
CA ASP A 36 -9.18 22.13 -21.33
C ASP A 36 -7.84 22.28 -20.62
N CYS A 37 -6.98 21.28 -20.77
CA CYS A 37 -5.79 21.13 -19.95
C CYS A 37 -4.85 22.33 -20.13
N PRO A 38 -4.56 23.12 -19.08
CA PRO A 38 -3.61 24.25 -19.16
C PRO A 38 -2.14 23.79 -19.19
N GLY A 39 -1.91 22.48 -19.39
CA GLY A 39 -0.61 21.83 -19.27
C GLY A 39 -0.34 21.30 -17.86
N ALA A 40 0.59 20.35 -17.77
CA ALA A 40 0.91 19.67 -16.52
C ALA A 40 1.24 20.69 -15.41
N ALA A 41 2.18 21.60 -15.62
CA ALA A 41 2.68 22.54 -14.61
C ALA A 41 1.58 23.45 -14.00
N LEU A 42 0.52 23.77 -14.75
CA LEU A 42 -0.51 24.73 -14.35
C LEU A 42 -1.85 24.08 -13.97
N CYS A 43 -1.86 22.77 -13.74
CA CYS A 43 -3.06 22.03 -13.34
C CYS A 43 -3.75 22.71 -12.12
N PRO A 44 -5.04 23.08 -12.23
CA PRO A 44 -5.74 23.78 -11.15
C PRO A 44 -6.12 22.87 -9.98
N GLU A 45 -6.11 21.55 -10.19
CA GLU A 45 -6.59 20.53 -9.26
C GLU A 45 -5.89 20.61 -7.89
N PRO A 46 -6.63 20.74 -6.78
CA PRO A 46 -6.04 20.93 -5.45
C PRO A 46 -5.12 19.79 -5.01
N SER A 47 -5.51 18.54 -5.24
CA SER A 47 -4.72 17.36 -4.86
C SER A 47 -3.38 17.32 -5.61
N VAL A 48 -3.39 17.65 -6.91
CA VAL A 48 -2.19 17.72 -7.76
C VAL A 48 -1.25 18.83 -7.30
N LYS A 49 -1.80 20.01 -6.96
CA LYS A 49 -1.01 21.15 -6.44
C LYS A 49 -0.34 20.82 -5.12
N GLU A 50 -1.08 20.21 -4.20
CA GLU A 50 -0.56 19.87 -2.87
C GLU A 50 0.52 18.79 -2.96
N VAL A 51 0.33 17.77 -3.80
CA VAL A 51 1.36 16.75 -4.02
C VAL A 51 2.64 17.37 -4.56
N ARG A 52 2.55 18.29 -5.54
CA ARG A 52 3.74 19.02 -6.03
C ARG A 52 4.42 19.81 -4.94
N ARG A 53 3.64 20.57 -4.18
CA ARG A 53 4.17 21.37 -3.05
C ARG A 53 4.94 20.48 -2.08
N GLN A 54 4.43 19.30 -1.75
CA GLN A 54 5.13 18.36 -0.86
C GLN A 54 6.35 17.72 -1.52
N MET A 55 6.30 17.40 -2.81
CA MET A 55 7.48 16.91 -3.54
C MET A 55 8.61 17.95 -3.53
N ASP A 56 8.28 19.21 -3.81
CA ASP A 56 9.23 20.31 -3.81
C ASP A 56 9.79 20.55 -2.41
N ASP A 57 8.95 20.57 -1.37
CA ASP A 57 9.39 20.69 0.03
C ASP A 57 10.39 19.59 0.44
N LEU A 58 10.12 18.33 0.05
CA LEU A 58 11.04 17.22 0.32
C LEU A 58 12.39 17.38 -0.42
N LEU A 59 12.35 17.81 -1.69
CA LEU A 59 13.56 18.02 -2.48
C LEU A 59 14.37 19.21 -1.98
N THR A 60 13.71 20.29 -1.56
CA THR A 60 14.35 21.47 -0.97
C THR A 60 15.01 21.12 0.35
N LYS A 61 14.32 20.41 1.26
CA LYS A 61 14.90 19.95 2.53
C LYS A 61 16.14 19.07 2.34
N ASP A 62 16.08 18.13 1.40
CA ASP A 62 17.23 17.28 1.08
C ASP A 62 18.41 18.09 0.49
N GLN A 63 18.13 19.12 -0.31
CA GLN A 63 19.15 20.03 -0.82
C GLN A 63 19.74 20.94 0.28
N GLU A 64 18.92 21.39 1.23
CA GLU A 64 19.37 22.15 2.39
C GLU A 64 20.34 21.33 3.25
N LEU A 65 20.01 20.07 3.56
CA LEU A 65 20.88 19.16 4.30
C LEU A 65 22.25 18.98 3.62
N LEU A 66 22.25 18.80 2.30
CA LEU A 66 23.47 18.72 1.51
C LEU A 66 24.29 20.03 1.58
N SER A 67 23.62 21.19 1.49
CA SER A 67 24.29 22.49 1.50
C SER A 67 24.87 22.87 2.86
N GLN A 68 24.19 22.51 3.96
CA GLN A 68 24.61 22.84 5.31
C GLN A 68 25.83 22.03 5.74
N ASN A 69 25.85 20.72 5.47
CA ASN A 69 26.95 19.85 5.87
C ASN A 69 27.26 18.79 4.80
N PRO A 70 27.95 19.14 3.70
CA PRO A 70 28.19 18.23 2.58
C PRO A 70 28.94 16.95 2.99
N LYS A 71 29.95 17.08 3.86
CA LYS A 71 30.74 15.93 4.33
C LYS A 71 29.92 14.96 5.17
N LYS A 72 29.11 15.49 6.09
CA LYS A 72 28.24 14.68 6.94
C LYS A 72 27.15 14.00 6.11
N TYR A 73 26.55 14.71 5.17
CA TYR A 73 25.57 14.16 4.23
C TYR A 73 26.14 12.96 3.45
N GLU A 74 27.37 13.08 2.93
CA GLU A 74 28.02 11.96 2.22
C GLU A 74 28.42 10.82 3.16
N GLN A 75 28.80 11.10 4.42
CA GLN A 75 29.05 10.07 5.42
C GLN A 75 27.77 9.30 5.75
N ASP A 76 26.70 10.00 6.14
CA ASP A 76 25.39 9.42 6.44
C ASP A 76 24.86 8.62 5.23
N ARG A 77 25.14 9.09 4.00
CA ARG A 77 24.83 8.35 2.76
C ARG A 77 25.58 7.04 2.61
N ASN A 78 26.89 7.09 2.78
CA ASN A 78 27.72 5.89 2.64
C ASN A 78 27.37 4.90 3.74
N GLU A 79 27.09 5.37 4.95
CA GLU A 79 26.57 4.55 6.03
C GLU A 79 25.22 3.94 5.69
N ASP A 80 24.30 4.67 5.05
CA ASP A 80 23.03 4.14 4.53
C ASP A 80 23.22 3.06 3.45
N ASP A 81 24.25 3.17 2.61
CA ASP A 81 24.59 2.16 1.61
C ASP A 81 25.30 0.92 2.20
N LEU A 82 25.79 0.97 3.45
CA LEU A 82 26.37 -0.19 4.13
C LEU A 82 25.27 -1.19 4.53
N TYR A 83 25.47 -2.44 4.11
CA TYR A 83 24.61 -3.56 4.48
C TYR A 83 24.81 -3.89 5.97
N ASP A 84 23.78 -3.61 6.78
CA ASP A 84 23.77 -3.92 8.21
C ASP A 84 22.63 -4.89 8.51
N TYR A 85 22.99 -6.10 8.95
CA TYR A 85 22.05 -7.18 9.31
C TYR A 85 21.07 -6.77 10.42
N ASN A 86 21.42 -5.80 11.26
CA ASN A 86 20.62 -5.36 12.41
C ASN A 86 19.86 -4.05 12.16
N ARG A 87 19.91 -3.50 10.95
CA ARG A 87 19.26 -2.22 10.66
C ARG A 87 17.74 -2.40 10.67
N ASN A 88 17.09 -1.90 11.72
CA ASN A 88 15.62 -1.83 11.80
C ASN A 88 15.07 -0.78 10.81
N ILE A 89 15.01 -1.13 9.53
CA ILE A 89 14.36 -0.36 8.45
C ILE A 89 12.84 -0.25 8.66
N THR A 90 12.30 -1.10 9.53
CA THR A 90 10.89 -1.19 9.91
C THR A 90 10.35 0.13 10.47
N HIS A 91 11.12 0.83 11.30
CA HIS A 91 10.64 2.00 12.05
C HIS A 91 10.88 3.36 11.39
N LYS A 92 11.62 3.42 10.26
CA LYS A 92 11.99 4.70 9.65
C LYS A 92 11.04 5.06 8.50
N SER A 93 10.31 6.16 8.58
CA SER A 93 9.57 6.65 7.41
C SER A 93 10.56 7.15 6.34
N PRO A 94 10.30 6.92 5.04
CA PRO A 94 11.14 7.43 3.94
C PRO A 94 11.44 8.94 3.99
N THR A 95 10.65 9.72 4.73
CA THR A 95 10.81 11.17 4.89
C THR A 95 11.46 11.62 6.20
N ASP A 96 11.69 10.71 7.16
CA ASP A 96 12.20 11.08 8.49
C ASP A 96 13.73 11.29 8.49
N TYR A 97 14.40 10.85 7.42
CA TYR A 97 15.85 10.90 7.26
C TYR A 97 16.23 11.26 5.82
N LEU A 98 17.53 11.38 5.57
CA LEU A 98 18.15 11.46 4.25
C LEU A 98 17.39 10.61 3.22
N MET A 99 16.87 11.23 2.17
CA MET A 99 16.08 10.51 1.18
C MET A 99 16.93 9.47 0.44
N SER A 100 16.39 8.26 0.27
CA SER A 100 17.06 7.21 -0.49
C SER A 100 17.29 7.62 -1.96
N ARG A 101 18.35 7.11 -2.58
CA ARG A 101 18.70 7.41 -3.99
C ARG A 101 17.55 7.07 -4.93
N SER A 102 16.93 5.91 -4.70
CA SER A 102 15.82 5.39 -5.50
C SER A 102 14.57 6.27 -5.34
N PHE A 103 14.23 6.67 -4.11
CA PHE A 103 13.11 7.57 -3.83
C PHE A 103 13.34 8.95 -4.45
N LYS A 104 14.51 9.56 -4.25
CA LYS A 104 14.88 10.86 -4.86
C LYS A 104 14.79 10.84 -6.39
N ARG A 105 15.26 9.76 -7.04
CA ARG A 105 15.15 9.59 -8.50
C ARG A 105 13.69 9.53 -8.94
N ARG A 106 12.84 8.79 -8.21
CA ARG A 106 11.41 8.67 -8.48
C ARG A 106 10.68 10.00 -8.28
N LEU A 107 10.97 10.76 -7.23
CA LEU A 107 10.39 12.10 -7.04
C LEU A 107 10.75 13.06 -8.18
N LYS A 108 11.99 13.02 -8.69
CA LYS A 108 12.42 13.94 -9.76
C LYS A 108 11.90 13.60 -11.15
N LYS A 109 11.78 12.31 -11.50
CA LYS A 109 11.51 11.87 -12.88
C LYS A 109 10.41 10.82 -13.03
N GLY A 110 10.07 10.11 -11.96
CA GLY A 110 9.18 8.95 -12.01
C GLY A 110 7.74 9.25 -11.61
N PHE A 111 7.52 10.19 -10.69
CA PHE A 111 6.17 10.52 -10.23
C PHE A 111 5.52 11.57 -11.11
N ILE A 112 4.29 11.31 -11.55
CA ILE A 112 3.52 12.19 -12.41
C ILE A 112 2.26 12.63 -11.64
N PRO A 113 2.26 13.78 -10.95
CA PRO A 113 1.20 14.16 -10.01
C PRO A 113 -0.22 14.18 -10.56
N TYR A 114 -0.37 14.36 -11.87
CA TYR A 114 -1.68 14.42 -12.53
C TYR A 114 -2.17 13.05 -13.02
N TRP A 115 -1.27 12.08 -13.19
CA TRP A 115 -1.56 10.72 -13.65
C TRP A 115 -1.47 9.67 -12.54
N ASN A 116 -0.73 9.97 -11.48
CA ASN A 116 -0.77 9.24 -10.22
C ASN A 116 -1.82 9.85 -9.28
N ARG A 117 -2.36 9.05 -8.38
CA ARG A 117 -3.28 9.51 -7.34
C ARG A 117 -2.51 10.18 -6.22
N ALA A 118 -3.17 11.09 -5.51
CA ALA A 118 -2.60 11.67 -4.28
C ALA A 118 -2.31 10.58 -3.23
N LEU A 119 -3.15 9.54 -3.15
CA LEU A 119 -2.88 8.36 -2.34
C LEU A 119 -1.53 7.73 -2.67
N ASP A 120 -1.18 7.62 -3.96
CA ASP A 120 0.04 6.94 -4.40
C ASP A 120 1.28 7.66 -3.85
N PHE A 121 1.25 9.00 -3.87
CA PHE A 121 2.29 9.81 -3.26
C PHE A 121 2.35 9.61 -1.74
N TRP A 122 1.21 9.55 -1.06
CA TRP A 122 1.15 9.26 0.37
C TRP A 122 1.76 7.88 0.70
N VAL A 123 1.44 6.84 -0.09
CA VAL A 123 2.04 5.51 0.07
C VAL A 123 3.55 5.59 -0.11
N TRP A 124 4.04 6.31 -1.12
CA TRP A 124 5.49 6.44 -1.32
C TRP A 124 6.16 7.14 -0.15
N LYS A 125 5.56 8.22 0.33
CA LYS A 125 6.07 9.00 1.45
C LYS A 125 6.27 8.14 2.70
N ASN A 126 5.41 7.15 2.94
CA ASN A 126 5.39 6.36 4.18
C ASN A 126 5.97 4.94 4.05
N TYR A 127 6.02 4.38 2.82
CA TYR A 127 6.31 2.95 2.60
C TYR A 127 7.32 2.66 1.48
N TYR A 128 7.80 3.66 0.71
CA TYR A 128 8.57 3.39 -0.51
C TYR A 128 9.79 2.49 -0.30
N ASN A 129 10.60 2.77 0.73
CA ASN A 129 11.81 1.99 0.99
C ASN A 129 11.48 0.56 1.44
N GLN A 130 10.50 0.42 2.33
CA GLN A 130 10.00 -0.87 2.82
C GLN A 130 9.48 -1.74 1.67
N LEU A 131 8.68 -1.16 0.77
CA LEU A 131 8.11 -1.87 -0.38
C LEU A 131 9.18 -2.31 -1.37
N LEU A 132 10.19 -1.47 -1.61
CA LEU A 132 11.28 -1.79 -2.53
C LEU A 132 12.20 -2.87 -1.96
N GLU A 133 12.56 -2.80 -0.69
CA GLU A 133 13.53 -3.70 -0.10
C GLU A 133 12.92 -5.08 0.23
N MET A 134 11.72 -5.12 0.81
CA MET A 134 11.12 -6.38 1.26
C MET A 134 10.35 -7.10 0.17
N PHE A 135 9.70 -6.36 -0.73
CA PHE A 135 8.82 -6.94 -1.75
C PHE A 135 9.34 -6.76 -3.17
N ASN A 136 10.41 -5.99 -3.37
CA ASN A 136 10.93 -5.59 -4.68
C ASN A 136 9.86 -4.90 -5.56
N ILE A 137 8.96 -4.13 -4.93
CA ILE A 137 7.87 -3.43 -5.62
C ILE A 137 8.17 -1.94 -5.67
N SER A 138 8.28 -1.38 -6.88
CA SER A 138 8.11 0.06 -7.07
C SER A 138 6.62 0.36 -7.26
N PHE A 139 6.01 0.96 -6.24
CA PHE A 139 4.56 1.14 -6.13
C PHE A 139 3.99 2.14 -7.16
N ASP A 140 3.87 1.82 -8.44
CA ASP A 140 3.27 2.75 -9.42
C ASP A 140 1.72 2.73 -9.44
N SER A 141 1.09 2.03 -8.47
CA SER A 141 -0.36 2.05 -8.16
C SER A 141 -1.28 1.95 -9.38
N PHE A 142 -1.73 3.06 -9.97
CA PHE A 142 -2.50 3.08 -11.22
C PHE A 142 -1.76 2.42 -12.40
N GLY A 143 -0.44 2.58 -12.50
CA GLY A 143 0.40 1.93 -13.52
C GLY A 143 0.68 0.46 -13.25
N SER A 144 0.43 -0.04 -12.03
CA SER A 144 0.64 -1.44 -11.67
C SER A 144 -0.50 -2.36 -12.11
N THR A 145 -1.69 -1.79 -12.38
CA THR A 145 -2.89 -2.53 -12.77
C THR A 145 -3.23 -2.26 -14.23
N SER A 146 -3.51 -3.32 -14.99
CA SER A 146 -3.94 -3.18 -16.39
C SER A 146 -5.30 -2.49 -16.49
N LEU A 147 -5.44 -1.59 -17.47
CA LEU A 147 -6.70 -0.90 -17.80
C LEU A 147 -7.84 -1.90 -18.08
N MET A 148 -7.52 -3.07 -18.62
CA MET A 148 -8.51 -4.13 -18.88
C MET A 148 -9.10 -4.67 -17.58
N VAL A 149 -8.28 -4.83 -16.54
CA VAL A 149 -8.74 -5.30 -15.22
C VAL A 149 -9.58 -4.23 -14.55
N GLN A 150 -9.18 -2.95 -14.64
CA GLN A 150 -9.99 -1.83 -14.15
C GLN A 150 -11.35 -1.75 -14.85
N SER A 151 -11.38 -1.97 -16.16
CA SER A 151 -12.62 -1.95 -16.94
C SER A 151 -13.52 -3.13 -16.57
N ARG A 152 -12.94 -4.34 -16.43
CA ARG A 152 -13.67 -5.53 -15.99
C ARG A 152 -14.23 -5.36 -14.58
N PHE A 153 -13.43 -4.84 -13.64
CA PHE A 153 -13.90 -4.57 -12.29
C PHE A 153 -15.01 -3.51 -12.28
N SER A 154 -14.87 -2.44 -13.08
CA SER A 154 -15.92 -1.42 -13.23
C SER A 154 -17.22 -1.99 -13.78
N TYR A 155 -17.15 -3.01 -14.65
CA TYR A 155 -18.32 -3.76 -15.10
C TYR A 155 -18.90 -4.63 -13.96
N LEU A 156 -18.07 -5.39 -13.25
CA LEU A 156 -18.49 -6.25 -12.13
C LEU A 156 -19.17 -5.47 -11.01
N ARG A 157 -18.62 -4.30 -10.66
CA ARG A 157 -19.15 -3.41 -9.63
C ARG A 157 -20.61 -2.99 -9.88
N ARG A 158 -21.06 -2.97 -11.13
CA ARG A 158 -22.47 -2.66 -11.47
C ARG A 158 -23.45 -3.75 -11.02
N HIS A 159 -22.96 -4.96 -10.79
CA HIS A 159 -23.75 -6.12 -10.36
C HIS A 159 -23.73 -6.33 -8.85
N PHE A 160 -22.94 -5.55 -8.11
CA PHE A 160 -22.89 -5.64 -6.67
C PHE A 160 -24.11 -4.97 -6.01
N PRO A 161 -24.51 -5.42 -4.81
CA PRO A 161 -25.51 -4.73 -4.00
C PRO A 161 -25.11 -3.26 -3.76
N LYS A 162 -26.10 -2.37 -3.63
CA LYS A 162 -25.87 -0.92 -3.51
C LYS A 162 -25.36 -0.50 -2.13
N ASP A 163 -25.65 -1.31 -1.15
CA ASP A 163 -25.28 -1.21 0.26
C ASP A 163 -23.88 -1.77 0.55
N LEU A 164 -23.26 -2.47 -0.40
CA LEU A 164 -21.91 -3.00 -0.25
C LEU A 164 -20.87 -1.86 -0.31
N GLU A 165 -20.15 -1.67 0.79
CA GLU A 165 -19.02 -0.74 0.86
C GLU A 165 -17.73 -1.41 0.38
N LEU A 166 -17.02 -0.73 -0.51
CA LEU A 166 -15.75 -1.20 -1.06
C LEU A 166 -14.61 -0.37 -0.51
N TYR A 167 -13.59 -1.04 -0.01
CA TYR A 167 -12.38 -0.44 0.52
C TYR A 167 -11.16 -0.93 -0.26
N GLU A 168 -10.18 -0.04 -0.42
CA GLU A 168 -8.91 -0.36 -1.05
C GLU A 168 -7.84 -0.60 0.02
N SER A 169 -7.01 -1.63 -0.15
CA SER A 169 -5.78 -1.79 0.63
C SER A 169 -4.73 -2.51 -0.21
N ARG A 170 -3.59 -2.87 0.39
CA ARG A 170 -2.51 -3.62 -0.26
C ARG A 170 -1.91 -4.59 0.74
N VAL A 171 -1.77 -5.86 0.35
CA VAL A 171 -1.19 -6.90 1.22
C VAL A 171 0.21 -6.50 1.71
N ALA A 172 1.06 -5.98 0.83
CA ALA A 172 2.42 -5.54 1.19
C ALA A 172 2.44 -4.42 2.26
N ILE A 173 1.46 -3.52 2.24
CA ILE A 173 1.35 -2.45 3.24
C ILE A 173 0.89 -3.04 4.58
N ILE A 174 -0.08 -3.94 4.56
CA ILE A 174 -0.59 -4.61 5.76
C ILE A 174 0.51 -5.42 6.44
N LEU A 175 1.26 -6.22 5.66
CA LEU A 175 2.41 -6.97 6.16
C LEU A 175 3.52 -6.05 6.73
N THR A 176 3.74 -4.89 6.10
CA THR A 176 4.67 -3.88 6.65
C THR A 176 4.21 -3.34 8.00
N GLU A 177 2.91 -3.09 8.18
CA GLU A 177 2.34 -2.61 9.44
C GLU A 177 2.32 -3.69 10.53
N LEU A 178 2.07 -4.95 10.18
CA LEU A 178 2.23 -6.09 11.09
C LEU A 178 3.69 -6.22 11.57
N LEU A 179 4.66 -6.03 10.67
CA LEU A 179 6.07 -6.03 11.01
C LEU A 179 6.46 -4.85 11.91
N ARG A 180 5.97 -3.63 11.62
CA ARG A 180 6.17 -2.44 12.46
C ARG A 180 5.65 -2.61 13.88
N SER A 181 4.62 -3.43 14.03
CA SER A 181 3.97 -3.73 15.31
C SER A 181 4.60 -4.94 16.01
N ASN A 182 5.68 -5.51 15.46
CA ASN A 182 6.39 -6.69 15.96
C ASN A 182 5.49 -7.94 16.10
N ILE A 183 4.42 -8.03 15.30
CA ILE A 183 3.54 -9.20 15.27
C ILE A 183 4.17 -10.32 14.43
N ILE A 184 4.88 -9.93 13.37
CA ILE A 184 5.59 -10.83 12.45
C ILE A 184 7.07 -10.43 12.36
N LEU A 185 7.92 -11.32 11.85
CA LEU A 185 9.34 -11.08 11.69
C LEU A 185 9.70 -10.77 10.24
N GLN A 186 10.80 -10.05 10.04
CA GLN A 186 11.28 -9.68 8.71
C GLN A 186 11.62 -10.92 7.85
N LYS A 187 12.14 -11.98 8.49
CA LYS A 187 12.42 -13.27 7.83
C LYS A 187 11.15 -13.86 7.18
N ASP A 188 9.99 -13.66 7.80
CA ASP A 188 8.73 -14.25 7.34
C ASP A 188 8.36 -13.62 6.00
N ILE A 189 8.52 -12.29 5.87
CA ILE A 189 8.27 -11.57 4.62
C ILE A 189 9.21 -12.02 3.50
N PHE A 190 10.51 -12.12 3.76
CA PHE A 190 11.47 -12.54 2.73
C PHE A 190 11.22 -13.97 2.25
N ASN A 191 10.74 -14.84 3.14
CA ASN A 191 10.46 -16.23 2.82
C ASN A 191 9.12 -16.42 2.07
N LEU A 192 8.20 -15.43 2.07
CA LEU A 192 6.89 -15.56 1.41
C LEU A 192 6.97 -15.86 -0.09
N SER A 193 8.01 -15.38 -0.78
CA SER A 193 8.21 -15.62 -2.22
C SER A 193 8.75 -17.02 -2.53
N ASP A 194 9.27 -17.73 -1.53
CA ASP A 194 9.79 -19.08 -1.70
C ASP A 194 8.65 -20.10 -1.74
N MET A 195 8.73 -21.10 -2.62
CA MET A 195 7.66 -22.10 -2.77
C MET A 195 7.57 -23.05 -1.58
N ASP A 196 8.71 -23.42 -1.00
CA ASP A 196 8.78 -24.40 0.07
C ASP A 196 8.73 -23.69 1.44
N ILE A 197 9.60 -22.69 1.63
CA ILE A 197 9.70 -21.95 2.90
C ILE A 197 8.51 -20.99 3.07
N GLY A 198 7.87 -20.57 1.98
CA GLY A 198 6.70 -19.68 2.04
C GLY A 198 5.50 -20.30 2.75
N VAL A 199 5.39 -21.63 2.79
CA VAL A 199 4.37 -22.36 3.56
C VAL A 199 4.59 -22.13 5.06
N GLU A 200 5.82 -22.31 5.54
CA GLU A 200 6.20 -22.06 6.94
C GLU A 200 6.04 -20.59 7.31
N ALA A 201 6.47 -19.67 6.43
CA ALA A 201 6.32 -18.24 6.65
C ALA A 201 4.85 -17.81 6.79
N ARG A 202 3.95 -18.34 5.94
CA ARG A 202 2.51 -18.09 6.07
C ARG A 202 1.96 -18.61 7.40
N LEU A 203 2.39 -19.80 7.83
CA LEU A 203 1.98 -20.36 9.12
C LEU A 203 2.43 -19.49 10.30
N ASP A 204 3.68 -19.02 10.29
CA ASP A 204 4.23 -18.15 11.33
C ASP A 204 3.48 -16.81 11.39
N ILE A 205 3.17 -16.21 10.23
CA ILE A 205 2.38 -14.97 10.15
C ILE A 205 0.97 -15.18 10.70
N LEU A 206 0.28 -16.26 10.31
CA LEU A 206 -1.08 -16.56 10.76
C LEU A 206 -1.14 -16.79 12.28
N LYS A 207 -0.16 -17.51 12.84
CA LYS A 207 -0.02 -17.69 14.29
C LYS A 207 0.28 -16.37 15.01
N GLY A 208 1.10 -15.50 14.40
CA GLY A 208 1.37 -14.16 14.92
C GLY A 208 0.09 -13.34 15.01
N ILE A 209 -0.73 -13.36 13.97
CA ILE A 209 -2.03 -12.69 13.89
C ILE A 209 -3.01 -13.27 14.93
N GLU A 210 -3.17 -14.58 15.00
CA GLU A 210 -4.08 -15.25 15.94
C GLU A 210 -3.74 -14.86 17.40
N LYS A 211 -2.45 -14.88 17.74
CA LYS A 211 -1.97 -14.56 19.09
C LYS A 211 -2.19 -13.10 19.51
N HIS A 212 -2.02 -12.14 18.59
CA HIS A 212 -2.01 -10.72 18.94
C HIS A 212 -3.31 -9.98 18.58
N LEU A 213 -4.03 -10.41 17.56
CA LEU A 213 -5.22 -9.72 17.03
C LEU A 213 -6.54 -10.40 17.43
N ASN A 214 -6.48 -11.41 18.31
CA ASN A 214 -7.66 -12.12 18.82
C ASN A 214 -8.54 -12.69 17.67
N VAL A 215 -7.88 -13.21 16.64
CA VAL A 215 -8.52 -13.86 15.48
C VAL A 215 -8.39 -15.36 15.67
N PHE A 216 -9.51 -16.09 15.68
CA PHE A 216 -9.49 -17.55 15.76
C PHE A 216 -9.56 -18.16 14.36
N ILE A 217 -8.67 -19.10 14.05
CA ILE A 217 -8.61 -19.80 12.76
C ILE A 217 -8.78 -21.29 13.01
N TYR A 218 -9.75 -21.93 12.37
CA TYR A 218 -9.91 -23.39 12.46
C TYR A 218 -8.74 -24.10 11.78
N ASP A 219 -8.34 -25.27 12.29
CA ASP A 219 -7.21 -26.04 11.73
C ASP A 219 -7.36 -26.31 10.23
N HIS A 220 -8.58 -26.62 9.78
CA HIS A 220 -8.86 -26.84 8.36
C HIS A 220 -8.67 -25.58 7.51
N ASP A 221 -9.11 -24.41 8.01
CA ASP A 221 -8.93 -23.14 7.31
C ASP A 221 -7.46 -22.72 7.33
N LEU A 222 -6.75 -22.98 8.42
CA LEU A 222 -5.32 -22.72 8.56
C LEU A 222 -4.53 -23.48 7.49
N GLU A 223 -4.82 -24.78 7.29
CA GLU A 223 -4.22 -25.58 6.21
C GLU A 223 -4.46 -24.96 4.83
N ILE A 224 -5.70 -24.52 4.55
CA ILE A 224 -6.05 -23.89 3.27
C ILE A 224 -5.29 -22.59 3.07
N LEU A 225 -5.23 -21.72 4.09
CA LEU A 225 -4.55 -20.43 4.05
C LEU A 225 -3.04 -20.61 3.82
N VAL A 226 -2.43 -21.60 4.47
CA VAL A 226 -1.00 -21.89 4.36
C VAL A 226 -0.64 -22.46 2.98
N GLN A 227 -1.50 -23.31 2.41
CA GLN A 227 -1.25 -23.94 1.11
C GLN A 227 -1.57 -23.04 -0.09
N ASN A 228 -2.53 -22.12 0.04
CA ASN A 228 -2.99 -21.27 -1.05
C ASN A 228 -2.64 -19.79 -0.83
N PRO A 229 -1.63 -19.25 -1.54
CA PRO A 229 -1.23 -17.85 -1.41
C PRO A 229 -2.37 -16.84 -1.63
N ARG A 230 -3.33 -17.13 -2.53
CA ARG A 230 -4.45 -16.22 -2.78
C ARG A 230 -5.45 -16.19 -1.62
N ALA A 231 -5.63 -17.32 -0.95
CA ALA A 231 -6.46 -17.40 0.24
C ALA A 231 -5.79 -16.63 1.40
N PHE A 232 -4.47 -16.80 1.56
CA PHE A 232 -3.66 -16.01 2.49
C PHE A 232 -3.81 -14.51 2.23
N ASP A 233 -3.58 -14.04 1.01
CA ASP A 233 -3.72 -12.61 0.65
C ASP A 233 -5.12 -12.07 0.99
N SER A 234 -6.17 -12.85 0.68
CA SER A 234 -7.55 -12.51 1.00
C SER A 234 -7.79 -12.41 2.51
N PHE A 235 -7.18 -13.30 3.29
CA PHE A 235 -7.24 -13.24 4.76
C PHE A 235 -6.51 -12.02 5.31
N ILE A 236 -5.33 -11.68 4.79
CA ILE A 236 -4.59 -10.47 5.21
C ILE A 236 -5.42 -9.20 4.93
N LEU A 237 -6.13 -9.13 3.80
CA LEU A 237 -7.06 -8.04 3.52
C LEU A 237 -8.24 -7.99 4.51
N ALA A 238 -8.77 -9.15 4.90
CA ALA A 238 -9.83 -9.24 5.90
C ALA A 238 -9.36 -8.73 7.28
N VAL A 239 -8.12 -9.00 7.67
CA VAL A 239 -7.51 -8.47 8.90
C VAL A 239 -7.47 -6.93 8.87
N ALA A 240 -7.13 -6.31 7.73
CA ALA A 240 -7.21 -4.86 7.58
C ALA A 240 -8.66 -4.34 7.67
N GLY A 241 -9.63 -5.09 7.15
CA GLY A 241 -11.06 -4.80 7.30
C GLY A 241 -11.51 -4.82 8.76
N GLN A 242 -11.06 -5.81 9.54
CA GLN A 242 -11.33 -5.88 10.98
C GLN A 242 -10.82 -4.63 11.72
N ASN A 243 -9.60 -4.19 11.41
CA ASN A 243 -9.05 -2.95 11.97
C ASN A 243 -9.88 -1.72 11.61
N LYS A 244 -10.44 -1.66 10.39
CA LYS A 244 -11.35 -0.58 9.99
C LYS A 244 -12.62 -0.54 10.82
N ILE A 245 -13.21 -1.69 11.13
CA ILE A 245 -14.38 -1.79 12.02
C ILE A 245 -14.03 -1.32 13.43
N ASN A 246 -12.82 -1.66 13.90
CA ASN A 246 -12.31 -1.24 15.22
C ASN A 246 -11.76 0.21 15.24
N GLU A 247 -11.85 0.95 14.13
CA GLU A 247 -11.29 2.30 13.96
C GLU A 247 -9.76 2.40 14.18
N LEU A 248 -9.04 1.28 14.06
CA LEU A 248 -7.59 1.15 14.22
C LEU A 248 -6.84 1.35 12.89
N ASN A 249 -7.09 2.48 12.23
CA ASN A 249 -6.44 2.82 10.96
C ASN A 249 -5.67 4.13 11.04
N GLN A 250 -4.65 4.24 10.19
CA GLN A 250 -3.94 5.51 10.02
C GLN A 250 -4.88 6.56 9.42
N LYS A 251 -4.85 7.77 9.99
CA LYS A 251 -5.61 8.90 9.46
C LYS A 251 -4.94 9.41 8.19
N LEU A 252 -5.66 9.29 7.08
CA LEU A 252 -5.21 9.84 5.81
C LEU A 252 -5.40 11.37 5.80
N PRO A 253 -4.43 12.14 5.28
CA PRO A 253 -4.59 13.58 5.13
C PRO A 253 -5.71 13.95 4.14
N ASP A 254 -6.34 15.10 4.35
CA ASP A 254 -7.46 15.57 3.52
C ASP A 254 -7.13 15.69 2.03
N TRP A 255 -5.88 16.05 1.70
CA TRP A 255 -5.42 16.18 0.31
C TRP A 255 -5.35 14.85 -0.45
N VAL A 256 -5.42 13.71 0.25
CA VAL A 256 -5.54 12.36 -0.33
C VAL A 256 -6.99 12.05 -0.71
N ARG A 257 -7.97 12.85 -0.26
CA ARG A 257 -9.42 12.62 -0.43
C ARG A 257 -9.88 11.27 0.12
N PRO A 258 -9.73 11.04 1.44
CA PRO A 258 -10.02 9.75 2.05
C PRO A 258 -11.45 9.23 1.78
N THR A 259 -12.42 10.13 1.66
CA THR A 259 -13.83 9.79 1.37
C THR A 259 -14.03 9.22 -0.04
N GLU A 260 -13.21 9.62 -1.02
CA GLU A 260 -13.31 9.15 -2.40
C GLU A 260 -12.53 7.85 -2.62
N VAL A 261 -11.37 7.74 -1.97
CA VAL A 261 -10.44 6.64 -2.19
C VAL A 261 -10.79 5.42 -1.34
N ALA A 262 -11.37 5.63 -0.16
CA ALA A 262 -11.71 4.56 0.79
C ALA A 262 -10.52 3.61 1.08
N PHE A 263 -9.32 4.17 1.23
CA PHE A 263 -8.11 3.39 1.45
C PHE A 263 -7.90 3.04 2.94
N ILE A 264 -7.50 1.80 3.21
CA ILE A 264 -7.19 1.27 4.53
C ILE A 264 -5.69 1.04 4.65
N ALA A 265 -5.05 1.82 5.52
CA ALA A 265 -3.75 1.51 6.10
C ALA A 265 -3.98 1.15 7.58
N PRO A 266 -3.93 -0.14 7.95
CA PRO A 266 -4.16 -0.55 9.32
C PRO A 266 -3.04 -0.05 10.24
N LYS A 267 -3.37 0.17 11.50
CA LYS A 267 -2.41 0.36 12.58
C LYS A 267 -2.67 -0.73 13.62
N PHE A 268 -1.70 -1.63 13.79
CA PHE A 268 -1.79 -2.73 14.74
C PHE A 268 -1.16 -2.36 16.09
#